data_AF-A0A2T3MZ61-F1
#
_entry.id   AF-A0A2T3MZ61-F1
#
_cell.length_a   1.000
_cell.length_b   1.000
_cell.length_c   1.000
_cell.angle_alpha   90.00
_cell.angle_beta   90.00
_cell.angle_gamma   90.00
#
_symmetry.space_group_name_H-M   'P 1'
#
loop_
_entity.id
_entity.type
_entity.pdbx_description
1 polymer ?
#
loop_
_entity_poly.entity_id
_entity_poly.type
_entity_poly.pdbx_seq_one_letter_code
_entity_poly.pdbx_strand_id
1 'polypeptide(L)'
;MARLLKVCLIAVSAILLGACSSQYEADLAKNKQWEELGAYHGEQGYRELTEVDIGKRGGYAEIDYEKYRAGYLKGRFDYCAGKQTVGTVINPGYPDDCMDGEGNSSFGLVDRGY
;
A
#
# COMPACT_ATOMS: atom_id res chain seq x y z
N MET A 1 -15.04 4.37 38.99
CA MET A 1 -14.30 5.44 38.28
C MET A 1 -13.00 4.94 37.63
N ALA A 2 -12.10 4.25 38.36
CA ALA A 2 -10.81 3.80 37.79
C ALA A 2 -10.90 2.82 36.59
N ARG A 3 -11.95 2.00 36.49
CA ARG A 3 -12.16 1.09 35.33
C ARG A 3 -12.59 1.82 34.05
N LEU A 4 -13.39 2.89 34.17
CA LEU A 4 -13.81 3.72 33.03
C LEU A 4 -12.64 4.55 32.49
N LEU A 5 -11.79 5.09 33.36
CA LEU A 5 -10.57 5.82 32.96
C LEU A 5 -9.59 4.94 32.16
N LYS A 6 -9.43 3.67 32.55
CA LYS A 6 -8.57 2.72 31.83
C LYS A 6 -9.09 2.39 30.44
N VAL A 7 -10.40 2.24 30.28
CA VAL A 7 -11.03 1.99 28.96
C VAL A 7 -10.88 3.21 28.05
N CYS A 8 -11.05 4.43 28.58
CA CYS A 8 -10.80 5.66 27.81
C CYS A 8 -9.33 5.79 27.37
N LEU A 9 -8.36 5.47 28.24
CA LEU A 9 -6.94 5.54 27.89
C LEU A 9 -6.55 4.54 26.79
N ILE A 10 -7.11 3.33 26.81
CA ILE A 10 -6.88 2.31 25.77
C ILE A 10 -7.55 2.71 24.45
N ALA A 11 -8.75 3.29 24.51
CA ALA A 11 -9.45 3.77 23.32
C ALA A 11 -8.71 4.94 22.64
N VAL A 12 -8.18 5.89 23.41
CA VAL A 12 -7.42 7.04 22.88
C VAL A 12 -6.10 6.59 22.24
N SER A 13 -5.41 5.61 22.84
CA SER A 13 -4.16 5.07 22.28
C SER A 13 -4.40 4.25 21.00
N ALA A 14 -5.53 3.54 20.88
CA ALA A 14 -5.89 2.85 19.65
C ALA A 14 -6.22 3.81 18.49
N ILE A 15 -6.87 4.96 18.77
CA ILE A 15 -7.23 5.96 17.74
C ILE A 15 -5.98 6.68 17.21
N LEU A 16 -4.99 6.96 18.07
CA LEU A 16 -3.76 7.66 17.66
C LEU A 16 -2.88 6.84 16.71
N LEU A 17 -2.90 5.51 16.80
CA LEU A 17 -2.09 4.64 15.94
C LEU A 17 -2.65 4.51 14.51
N GLY A 18 -3.98 4.58 14.35
CA GLY A 18 -4.61 4.50 13.02
C GLY A 18 -4.51 5.80 12.21
N ALA A 19 -4.25 6.94 12.85
CA ALA A 19 -4.17 8.23 12.18
C ALA A 19 -2.80 8.50 11.52
N CYS A 20 -1.74 7.81 11.94
CA CYS A 20 -0.38 8.09 11.48
C CYS A 20 -0.12 7.64 10.02
N SER A 21 -0.65 6.49 9.58
CA SER A 21 -0.48 6.04 8.19
C SER A 21 -1.22 6.96 7.21
N SER A 22 -2.44 7.37 7.56
CA SER A 22 -3.26 8.26 6.74
C SER A 22 -2.62 9.64 6.53
N GLN A 23 -1.89 10.17 7.52
CA GLN A 23 -1.23 11.46 7.39
C GLN A 23 0.05 11.37 6.55
N TYR A 24 0.82 10.29 6.72
CA TYR A 24 2.03 10.05 5.93
C TYR A 24 1.73 9.90 4.44
N GLU A 25 0.73 9.09 4.06
CA GLU A 25 0.30 8.95 2.67
C GLU A 25 -0.20 10.27 2.08
N ALA A 26 -0.92 11.06 2.88
CA ALA A 26 -1.42 12.38 2.45
C ALA A 26 -0.26 13.35 2.18
N ASP A 27 0.78 13.33 3.00
CA ASP A 27 1.98 14.16 2.80
C ASP A 27 2.74 13.72 1.54
N LEU A 28 2.91 12.41 1.30
CA LEU A 28 3.54 11.92 0.07
C LEU A 28 2.77 12.35 -1.19
N ALA A 29 1.44 12.17 -1.18
CA ALA A 29 0.59 12.59 -2.30
C ALA A 29 0.64 14.11 -2.53
N LYS A 30 0.58 14.90 -1.45
CA LYS A 30 0.68 16.37 -1.50
C LYS A 30 2.02 16.85 -2.05
N ASN A 31 3.10 16.16 -1.71
CA ASN A 31 4.46 16.46 -2.19
C ASN A 31 4.77 15.83 -3.55
N LYS A 32 3.81 15.14 -4.19
CA LYS A 32 3.96 14.45 -5.48
C LYS A 32 5.05 13.36 -5.46
N GLN A 33 5.27 12.77 -4.29
CA GLN A 33 6.18 11.66 -4.06
C GLN A 33 5.48 10.34 -4.40
N TRP A 34 5.10 10.21 -5.68
CA TRP A 34 4.26 9.13 -6.16
C TRP A 34 4.98 7.79 -6.11
N GLU A 35 6.28 7.77 -6.44
CA GLU A 35 7.11 6.57 -6.37
C GLU A 35 7.23 6.06 -4.92
N GLU A 36 7.48 6.94 -3.96
CA GLU A 36 7.56 6.58 -2.54
C GLU A 36 6.21 6.13 -1.99
N LEU A 37 5.10 6.78 -2.40
CA LEU A 37 3.75 6.36 -2.05
C LEU A 37 3.44 4.96 -2.62
N GLY A 38 3.87 4.71 -3.86
CA GLY A 38 3.81 3.42 -4.50
C GLY A 38 4.53 2.35 -3.69
N ALA A 39 5.82 2.58 -3.41
CA ALA A 39 6.65 1.66 -2.64
C ALA A 39 6.03 1.34 -1.28
N TYR A 40 5.58 2.37 -0.55
CA TYR A 40 4.87 2.19 0.72
C TYR A 40 3.64 1.29 0.56
N HIS A 41 2.75 1.57 -0.40
CA HIS A 41 1.58 0.71 -0.64
C HIS A 41 1.96 -0.72 -0.99
N GLY A 42 3.02 -0.91 -1.78
CA GLY A 42 3.52 -2.24 -2.13
C GLY A 42 4.04 -3.01 -0.91
N GLU A 43 4.88 -2.37 -0.09
CA GLU A 43 5.46 -2.93 1.14
C GLU A 43 4.41 -3.23 2.21
N GLN A 44 3.36 -2.41 2.32
CA GLN A 44 2.25 -2.67 3.24
C GLN A 44 1.27 -3.72 2.70
N GLY A 45 1.43 -4.11 1.44
CA GLY A 45 0.54 -5.03 0.74
C GLY A 45 -0.85 -4.47 0.46
N TYR A 46 -0.94 -3.15 0.28
CA TYR A 46 -2.17 -2.48 -0.13
C TYR A 46 -2.48 -2.77 -1.59
N ARG A 47 -3.74 -2.56 -1.97
CA ARG A 47 -4.15 -2.61 -3.38
C ARG A 47 -3.55 -1.42 -4.13
N GLU A 48 -3.08 -1.66 -5.36
CA GLU A 48 -2.63 -0.63 -6.28
C GLU A 48 -3.72 0.44 -6.49
N LEU A 49 -3.35 1.71 -6.40
CA LEU A 49 -4.22 2.81 -6.80
C LEU A 49 -4.38 2.83 -8.32
N THR A 50 -5.60 3.10 -8.81
CA THR A 50 -5.81 3.29 -10.24
C THR A 50 -5.33 4.67 -10.68
N GLU A 51 -5.12 4.86 -11.98
CA GLU A 51 -4.84 6.17 -12.59
C GLU A 51 -5.89 7.23 -12.17
N VAL A 52 -7.16 6.84 -12.10
CA VAL A 52 -8.27 7.69 -11.64
C VAL A 52 -8.08 8.12 -10.18
N ASP A 53 -7.57 7.23 -9.33
CA ASP A 53 -7.34 7.53 -7.91
C ASP A 53 -6.13 8.45 -7.71
N ILE A 54 -5.08 8.30 -8.52
CA ILE A 54 -3.96 9.24 -8.58
C ILE A 54 -4.45 10.63 -9.03
N GLY A 55 -5.29 10.68 -10.06
CA GLY A 55 -5.91 11.93 -10.54
C GLY A 55 -6.75 12.62 -9.46
N LYS A 56 -7.57 11.88 -8.69
CA LYS A 56 -8.34 12.43 -7.56
C LYS A 56 -7.45 13.01 -6.45
N ARG A 57 -6.21 12.54 -6.32
CA ARG A 57 -5.23 13.01 -5.33
C ARG A 57 -4.34 14.15 -5.85
N GLY A 58 -4.61 14.67 -7.04
CA GLY A 58 -3.89 15.82 -7.62
C GLY A 58 -2.67 15.44 -8.46
N GLY A 59 -2.50 14.16 -8.80
CA GLY A 59 -1.49 13.69 -9.73
C GLY A 59 -1.89 13.88 -11.20
N TYR A 60 -0.91 13.96 -12.08
CA TYR A 60 -1.11 13.90 -13.53
C TYR A 60 -1.27 12.45 -13.95
N ALA A 61 -2.45 12.13 -14.48
CA ALA A 61 -2.95 10.79 -14.74
C ALA A 61 -1.87 9.84 -15.29
N GLU A 62 -1.21 10.16 -16.41
CA GLU A 62 -0.24 9.25 -17.02
C GLU A 62 1.13 9.22 -16.29
N ILE A 63 1.81 10.37 -16.16
CA ILE A 63 3.20 10.42 -15.65
C ILE A 63 3.29 10.02 -14.17
N ASP A 64 2.35 10.50 -13.36
CA ASP A 64 2.39 10.26 -11.93
C ASP A 64 1.90 8.86 -11.58
N TYR A 65 0.97 8.31 -12.37
CA TYR A 65 0.59 6.90 -12.24
C TYR A 65 1.76 5.97 -12.56
N GLU A 66 2.56 6.24 -13.59
CA GLU A 66 3.73 5.40 -13.88
C GLU A 66 4.78 5.43 -12.78
N LYS A 67 5.05 6.60 -12.19
CA LYS A 67 5.93 6.71 -11.02
C LYS A 67 5.39 5.92 -9.84
N TYR A 68 4.10 6.10 -9.55
CA TYR A 68 3.42 5.35 -8.50
C TYR A 68 3.51 3.85 -8.73
N ARG A 69 3.19 3.38 -9.94
CA ARG A 69 3.20 1.97 -10.32
C ARG A 69 4.60 1.38 -10.21
N ALA A 70 5.64 2.09 -10.66
CA ALA A 70 7.02 1.62 -10.54
C ALA A 70 7.42 1.38 -9.07
N GLY A 71 7.11 2.33 -8.18
CA GLY A 71 7.32 2.17 -6.75
C GLY A 71 6.51 1.01 -6.16
N TYR A 72 5.22 0.92 -6.53
CA TYR A 72 4.31 -0.11 -6.07
C TYR A 72 4.80 -1.52 -6.38
N LEU A 73 5.22 -1.77 -7.62
CA LEU A 73 5.72 -3.07 -8.04
C LEU A 73 7.00 -3.46 -7.28
N LYS A 74 7.90 -2.50 -7.04
CA LYS A 74 9.11 -2.72 -6.22
C LYS A 74 8.73 -3.10 -4.79
N GLY A 75 7.87 -2.32 -4.14
CA GLY A 75 7.44 -2.62 -2.77
C GLY A 75 6.69 -3.95 -2.65
N ARG A 76 5.90 -4.32 -3.68
CA ARG A 76 5.22 -5.64 -3.73
C ARG A 76 6.20 -6.79 -3.90
N PHE A 77 7.24 -6.62 -4.72
CA PHE A 77 8.31 -7.60 -4.81
C PHE A 77 8.96 -7.83 -3.44
N ASP A 78 9.30 -6.75 -2.72
CA ASP A 78 9.90 -6.84 -1.38
C ASP A 78 8.94 -7.49 -0.36
N TYR A 79 7.66 -7.13 -0.40
CA TYR A 79 6.61 -7.74 0.42
C TYR A 79 6.49 -9.25 0.21
N CYS A 80 6.55 -9.72 -1.04
CA CYS A 80 6.44 -11.14 -1.34
C CYS A 80 7.76 -11.89 -1.12
N ALA A 81 8.92 -11.29 -1.42
CA ALA A 81 10.24 -11.90 -1.20
C ALA A 81 10.49 -12.22 0.29
N GLY A 82 9.94 -11.41 1.20
CA GLY A 82 10.03 -11.64 2.65
C GLY A 82 9.09 -12.73 3.20
N LYS A 83 8.11 -13.23 2.42
CA LYS A 83 7.14 -14.23 2.86
C LYS A 83 7.56 -15.64 2.42
N GLN A 84 8.14 -16.42 3.33
CA GLN A 84 8.55 -17.82 3.06
C GLN A 84 7.40 -18.85 3.17
N THR A 85 6.23 -18.47 3.67
CA THR A 85 5.15 -19.42 3.92
C THR A 85 3.77 -18.77 3.83
N VAL A 86 2.89 -19.51 3.18
CA VAL A 86 1.52 -19.23 2.80
C VAL A 86 0.59 -19.05 4.00
N GLY A 87 -0.41 -18.18 3.85
CA GLY A 87 -1.75 -18.53 4.31
C GLY A 87 -2.26 -17.76 5.51
N THR A 88 -2.96 -16.68 5.23
CA THR A 88 -4.39 -16.50 5.53
C THR A 88 -4.71 -15.07 5.10
N VAL A 89 -5.72 -14.90 4.25
CA VAL A 89 -6.25 -13.58 3.89
C VAL A 89 -6.86 -13.00 5.17
N ILE A 90 -6.07 -12.28 5.97
CA ILE A 90 -6.51 -11.66 7.23
C ILE A 90 -7.57 -10.59 6.95
N ASN A 91 -7.56 -10.01 5.74
CA ASN A 91 -8.54 -9.05 5.28
C ASN A 91 -8.79 -9.22 3.77
N PRO A 92 -10.03 -9.50 3.34
CA PRO A 92 -10.38 -9.71 1.93
C PRO A 92 -10.15 -8.49 1.02
N GLY A 93 -9.90 -7.31 1.59
CA GLY A 93 -9.45 -6.12 0.86
C GLY A 93 -7.98 -6.15 0.43
N TYR A 94 -7.18 -7.10 0.93
CA TYR A 94 -5.76 -7.26 0.58
C TYR A 94 -5.55 -8.58 -0.16
N PRO A 95 -5.30 -8.53 -1.47
CA PRO A 95 -4.98 -9.72 -2.26
C PRO A 95 -3.70 -10.38 -1.75
N ASP A 96 -3.76 -11.69 -1.47
CA ASP A 96 -2.58 -12.50 -1.20
C ASP A 96 -1.96 -12.94 -2.55
N ASP A 97 -1.38 -11.96 -3.27
CA ASP A 97 -0.76 -12.19 -4.58
C ASP A 97 0.59 -12.92 -4.49
N CYS A 98 1.03 -13.29 -3.29
CA CYS A 98 2.32 -13.93 -3.05
C CYS A 98 2.26 -15.47 -3.19
N MET A 99 1.14 -16.03 -3.66
CA MET A 99 0.89 -17.47 -3.75
C MET A 99 1.27 -18.07 -5.12
N ASP A 100 2.28 -18.96 -5.07
CA ASP A 100 2.66 -20.11 -5.88
C ASP A 100 2.85 -20.01 -7.41
N GLY A 101 4.13 -20.06 -7.81
CA GLY A 101 4.59 -20.61 -9.08
C GLY A 101 5.90 -20.01 -9.59
N GLU A 102 6.99 -20.76 -9.46
CA GLU A 102 8.32 -20.55 -10.07
C GLU A 102 8.40 -19.42 -11.13
N GLY A 103 9.10 -18.34 -10.82
CA GLY A 103 9.60 -17.39 -11.83
C GLY A 103 8.58 -16.46 -12.50
N ASN A 104 7.28 -16.56 -12.21
CA ASN A 104 6.25 -15.69 -12.80
C ASN A 104 5.73 -14.66 -11.80
N SER A 105 6.64 -13.88 -11.21
CA SER A 105 6.24 -12.64 -10.56
C SER A 105 5.59 -11.74 -11.61
N SER A 106 4.26 -11.77 -11.69
CA SER A 106 3.41 -10.98 -12.59
C SER A 106 3.46 -9.47 -12.29
N PHE A 107 4.54 -8.98 -11.69
CA PHE A 107 4.89 -7.57 -11.59
C PHE A 107 5.38 -7.02 -12.95
N GLY A 108 5.00 -7.70 -14.03
CA GLY A 108 5.46 -7.46 -15.38
C GLY A 108 5.06 -6.06 -15.86
N LEU A 109 6.08 -5.32 -16.27
CA LEU A 109 6.00 -4.25 -17.26
C LEU A 109 5.54 -4.77 -18.65
N VAL A 110 4.95 -5.97 -18.73
CA VAL A 110 4.83 -6.79 -19.94
C VAL A 110 3.57 -6.46 -20.77
N ASP A 111 2.60 -5.73 -20.22
CA ASP A 111 1.39 -5.31 -20.97
C ASP A 111 1.54 -3.98 -21.73
N ARG A 112 2.77 -3.54 -22.03
CA ARG A 112 3.02 -2.48 -23.01
C ARG A 112 3.59 -3.07 -24.27
N GLY A 113 2.71 -3.69 -25.06
CA GLY A 113 2.96 -3.94 -26.47
C GLY A 113 3.19 -2.61 -27.19
N TYR A 114 4.45 -2.25 -27.35
CA TYR A 114 4.93 -1.30 -28.35
C TYR A 114 5.70 -2.07 -29.42
#